data_AF-A0A9D8ADB6-F1
#
_entry.id   AF-A0A9D8ADB6-F1
#
_cell.length_a   1.000
_cell.length_b   1.000
_cell.length_c   1.000
_cell.angle_alpha   90.00
_cell.angle_beta   90.00
_cell.angle_gamma   90.00
#
_symmetry.space_group_name_H-M   'P 1'
#
loop_
_entity.id
_entity.type
_entity.pdbx_description
1 polymer ?
#
loop_
_entity_poly.entity_id
_entity_poly.type
_entity_poly.pdbx_seq_one_letter_code
_entity_poly.pdbx_strand_id
1 'polypeptide(L)' 'MEKLQKFMLKHPYISMAVILPFTFIFVIGIFSILINIILPAMMAFWLAGWAYTAIAGRPVREYYRQPFWYVRY' A
#
# COMPACT_ATOMS: atom_id res chain seq x y z
N MET A 1 -10.44 -12.18 33.24
CA MET A 1 -9.37 -12.45 32.25
C MET A 1 -9.00 -13.94 32.16
N GLU A 2 -8.83 -14.65 33.28
CA GLU A 2 -8.33 -16.04 33.24
C GLU A 2 -9.23 -17.08 32.56
N LYS A 3 -10.56 -16.96 32.65
CA LYS A 3 -11.48 -17.96 32.07
C LYS A 3 -11.46 -17.95 30.54
N LEU A 4 -11.44 -16.76 29.94
CA LEU A 4 -11.39 -16.59 28.48
C LEU A 4 -10.03 -17.06 27.94
N GLN A 5 -8.94 -16.67 28.61
CA GLN A 5 -7.59 -17.12 28.25
C GLN A 5 -7.43 -18.65 28.38
N LYS A 6 -7.93 -19.25 29.46
CA LYS A 6 -7.94 -20.72 29.63
C LYS A 6 -8.79 -21.40 28.56
N PHE A 7 -9.94 -20.84 28.19
CA PHE A 7 -10.75 -21.35 27.08
C PHE A 7 -10.01 -21.28 25.75
N MET A 8 -9.32 -20.18 25.47
CA MET A 8 -8.55 -20.01 24.24
C MET A 8 -7.39 -21.00 24.13
N LEU A 9 -6.68 -21.23 25.24
CA LEU A 9 -5.59 -22.22 25.30
C LEU A 9 -6.13 -23.66 25.20
N LYS A 10 -7.32 -23.94 25.74
CA LYS A 10 -7.96 -25.25 25.69
C LYS A 10 -8.57 -25.56 24.31
N HIS A 11 -9.06 -24.54 23.61
CA HIS A 11 -9.72 -24.65 22.30
C HIS A 11 -9.11 -23.66 21.29
N PRO A 12 -7.86 -23.88 20.85
CA PRO A 12 -7.12 -22.92 20.03
C PRO A 12 -7.75 -22.72 18.65
N TYR A 13 -8.20 -23.78 17.98
CA TYR A 13 -8.80 -23.68 16.65
C TYR A 13 -10.14 -22.94 16.64
N ILE A 14 -10.99 -23.19 17.64
CA ILE A 14 -12.28 -22.49 17.78
C ILE A 14 -12.04 -21.01 18.04
N SER A 15 -11.08 -20.70 18.91
CA SER A 15 -10.74 -19.32 19.24
C SER A 15 -10.14 -18.58 18.05
N MET A 16 -9.27 -19.24 17.28
CA MET A 16 -8.73 -18.71 16.04
C MET A 16 -9.84 -18.45 15.02
N ALA A 17 -10.77 -19.40 14.83
CA ALA A 17 -11.89 -19.24 13.90
C ALA A 17 -12.80 -18.06 14.26
N VAL A 18 -12.97 -17.77 15.55
CA VAL A 18 -13.75 -16.61 16.02
C VAL A 18 -13.00 -15.29 15.80
N ILE A 19 -11.69 -15.25 16.03
CA ILE A 19 -10.89 -14.01 15.90
C ILE A 19 -10.59 -13.67 14.43
N LEU A 20 -10.41 -14.70 13.60
CA LEU A 20 -10.02 -14.58 12.19
C LEU A 20 -10.87 -13.60 11.37
N PRO A 21 -12.22 -13.60 11.39
CA PRO A 21 -13.00 -12.65 10.58
C PRO A 21 -12.73 -11.19 10.98
N PHE A 22 -12.51 -10.90 12.25
CA PHE A 22 -12.23 -9.54 12.73
C PHE A 22 -10.85 -9.06 12.30
N THR A 23 -9.83 -9.91 12.44
CA THR A 23 -8.49 -9.58 11.97
C THR A 23 -8.42 -9.51 10.45
N PHE A 24 -9.20 -10.33 9.75
CA PHE A 24 -9.28 -10.31 8.29
C PHE A 24 -9.86 -9.01 7.75
N ILE A 25 -10.95 -8.49 8.35
CA ILE A 25 -11.50 -7.18 7.97
C ILE A 25 -10.47 -6.07 8.17
N PHE A 26 -9.70 -6.12 9.27
CA PHE A 26 -8.65 -5.14 9.54
C PHE A 26 -7.56 -5.17 8.46
N VAL A 27 -7.10 -6.36 8.07
CA VAL A 27 -6.11 -6.53 7.00
C VAL A 27 -6.68 -6.03 5.66
N ILE A 28 -7.92 -6.36 5.31
CA ILE A 28 -8.59 -5.83 4.11
C ILE A 28 -8.56 -4.30 4.10
N GLY A 29 -8.84 -3.65 5.23
CA GLY A 29 -8.79 -2.19 5.34
C GLY A 29 -7.42 -1.61 4.99
N ILE A 30 -6.35 -2.21 5.54
CA ILE A 30 -4.96 -1.78 5.26
C ILE A 30 -4.65 -1.96 3.76
N PHE A 31 -4.96 -3.12 3.20
CA PHE A 31 -4.73 -3.38 1.78
C PHE A 31 -5.56 -2.47 0.88
N SER A 32 -6.78 -2.11 1.29
CA SER A 32 -7.62 -1.16 0.55
C SER A 32 -6.95 0.21 0.46
N ILE A 33 -6.37 0.73 1.55
CA ILE A 33 -5.61 2.00 1.51
C ILE A 33 -4.40 1.85 0.57
N LEU A 34 -3.67 0.74 0.67
CA LEU A 34 -2.51 0.50 -0.19
C LEU A 34 -2.88 0.47 -1.67
N ILE A 35 -3.92 -0.30 -2.05
CA ILE A 35 -4.29 -0.53 -3.45
C ILE A 35 -5.09 0.64 -4.04
N ASN A 36 -5.95 1.28 -3.26
CA ASN A 36 -6.84 2.33 -3.77
C ASN A 36 -6.28 3.74 -3.62
N ILE A 37 -5.26 3.95 -2.78
CA ILE A 37 -4.68 5.29 -2.56
C ILE A 37 -3.20 5.31 -2.91
N ILE A 38 -2.39 4.45 -2.29
CA ILE A 38 -0.93 4.50 -2.45
C ILE A 38 -0.54 4.11 -3.88
N LEU A 39 -1.07 3.00 -4.38
CA LEU A 39 -0.75 2.46 -5.70
C LEU A 39 -1.15 3.44 -6.83
N PRO A 40 -2.37 4.02 -6.84
CA PRO A 40 -2.75 5.02 -7.84
C PRO A 40 -1.94 6.30 -7.73
N ALA A 41 -1.61 6.77 -6.52
CA ALA A 41 -0.75 7.94 -6.34
C ALA A 41 0.65 7.71 -6.93
N MET A 42 1.24 6.54 -6.69
CA MET A 42 2.53 6.17 -7.29
C MET A 42 2.46 6.13 -8.81
N MET A 43 1.41 5.51 -9.37
CA MET A 43 1.20 5.44 -10.82
C MET A 43 0.99 6.82 -11.44
N ALA A 44 0.21 7.69 -10.78
CA ALA A 44 -0.03 9.05 -11.23
C ALA A 44 1.27 9.87 -11.21
N PHE A 45 2.09 9.74 -10.17
CA PHE A 45 3.38 10.42 -10.09
C PHE A 45 4.34 9.97 -11.20
N TRP A 46 4.38 8.66 -11.47
CA TRP A 46 5.18 8.10 -12.54
C TRP A 46 4.74 8.60 -13.92
N LEU A 47 3.43 8.56 -14.20
CA LEU A 47 2.85 9.10 -15.43
C LEU A 47 3.07 10.61 -15.56
N ALA A 48 3.00 11.36 -14.48
CA ALA A 48 3.28 12.80 -14.48
C ALA A 48 4.72 13.10 -14.93
N GLY A 49 5.69 12.27 -14.51
CA GLY A 49 7.08 12.37 -14.98
C GLY A 49 7.23 12.16 -16.50
N TRP A 50 6.49 11.20 -17.04
CA TRP A 50 6.44 10.95 -18.49
C TRP A 50 5.75 12.10 -19.23
N ALA A 51 4.60 12.55 -18.73
CA ALA A 51 3.88 13.68 -19.32
C ALA A 51 4.74 14.95 -19.34
N TYR A 52 5.44 15.25 -18.24
CA TYR A 52 6.34 16.39 -18.18
C TYR A 52 7.49 16.25 -19.18
N THR A 53 8.20 15.11 -19.23
CA THR A 53 9.31 14.93 -20.20
C THR A 53 8.84 15.11 -21.64
N ALA A 54 7.67 14.58 -21.98
CA ALA A 54 7.07 14.76 -23.29
C ALA A 54 6.77 16.24 -23.61
N ILE A 55 6.17 16.98 -22.68
CA ILE A 55 5.84 18.40 -22.87
C ILE A 55 7.11 19.27 -22.92
N ALA A 56 8.09 18.99 -22.07
CA ALA A 56 9.35 19.72 -21.99
C ALA A 56 10.34 19.40 -23.13
N GLY A 57 9.97 18.52 -24.06
CA GLY A 57 10.81 18.15 -25.21
C GLY A 57 12.09 17.41 -24.83
N ARG A 58 12.12 16.73 -23.67
CA ARG A 58 13.30 16.05 -23.13
C ARG A 58 13.17 14.53 -23.26
N PRO A 59 14.26 13.80 -23.57
CA PRO A 59 14.20 12.35 -23.68
C PRO A 59 13.79 11.71 -22.35
N VAL A 60 12.83 10.79 -22.39
CA VAL A 60 12.34 10.02 -21.21
C VAL A 60 13.50 9.34 -20.46
N ARG A 61 14.59 9.02 -21.16
CA ARG A 61 15.81 8.42 -20.60
C ARG A 61 16.50 9.32 -19.56
N GLU A 62 16.34 10.64 -19.64
CA GLU A 62 16.87 11.58 -18.64
C GLU A 62 16.06 11.55 -17.34
N TYR A 63 14.74 11.33 -17.39
CA TYR A 63 13.89 11.20 -16.19
C TYR A 63 14.31 10.03 -15.30
N TYR A 64 14.70 8.89 -15.90
CA TYR A 64 15.19 7.72 -15.16
C TYR A 64 16.65 7.85 -14.69
N ARG A 65 17.47 8.67 -15.36
CA ARG A 65 18.86 8.95 -14.95
C ARG A 65 18.96 9.99 -13.85
N GLN A 66 18.06 10.98 -13.85
CA GLN A 66 17.98 12.06 -12.87
C GLN A 66 16.51 12.27 -12.48
N PRO A 67 15.96 11.41 -11.61
CA PRO A 67 14.65 11.68 -11.02
C PRO A 67 14.74 13.03 -10.30
N PHE A 68 13.77 13.93 -10.53
CA PHE A 68 13.71 15.31 -10.00
C PHE A 68 14.56 16.39 -10.67
N TRP A 69 15.03 16.21 -11.91
CA TRP A 69 15.80 17.25 -12.61
C TRP A 69 15.10 18.62 -12.72
N TYR A 70 13.76 18.64 -12.64
CA TYR A 70 12.91 19.83 -12.67
C TYR A 70 13.00 20.72 -11.43
N VAL A 71 13.52 20.21 -10.31
CA VAL A 71 13.60 20.96 -9.04
C VAL A 71 14.79 21.93 -9.04
N ARG A 72 15.69 21.80 -10.02
CA ARG A 72 16.93 22.58 -10.12
C ARG A 72 16.85 23.81 -11.03
N TYR A 73 15.66 24.15 -11.53
CA TYR A 73 15.41 25.33 -12.35
C TYR A 73 14.49 26.32 -11.64
#